data_AF-A0A2N3FFR0-F1
#
_entry.id   AF-A0A2N3FFR0-F1
#
_cell.length_a   1.000
_cell.length_b   1.000
_cell.length_c   1.000
_cell.angle_alpha   90.00
_cell.angle_beta   90.00
_cell.angle_gamma   90.00
#
_symmetry.space_group_name_H-M   'P 1'
#
loop_
_entity.id
_entity.type
_entity.pdbx_description
1 polymer ?
#
loop_
_entity_poly.entity_id
_entity_poly.type
_entity_poly.pdbx_seq_one_letter_code
_entity_poly.pdbx_strand_id
1 'polypeptide(L)'
;MSDDIDTSAEEVDFDRFEDLIGEDLVIARIEADDMSLSTCAVGMADVIDAHLTGSAAGAIVAENDISMSMSGAGAIAAQGDITMDRSGAGAILAGGNVSIVQGGAETILSGGSVSVESGGVGVVIAREVAIKDGWVGLACGGNVEIGNDVEVMFGPREAVFIGAAFGAVFALIFGLIVTGRRGYDDEE
;
A
#
# COMPACT_ATOMS: atom_id res chain seq x y z
N MET A 1 32.63 -19.53 -28.72
CA MET A 1 31.67 -18.78 -29.54
C MET A 1 30.56 -18.43 -28.57
N SER A 2 30.62 -17.20 -28.07
CA SER A 2 29.73 -16.62 -27.06
C SER A 2 28.43 -16.22 -27.75
N ASP A 3 27.31 -16.78 -27.32
CA ASP A 3 25.99 -16.27 -27.68
C ASP A 3 25.55 -15.33 -26.56
N ASP A 4 25.49 -14.05 -26.92
CA ASP A 4 24.93 -12.97 -26.12
C ASP A 4 23.41 -13.19 -26.01
N ILE A 5 22.90 -13.27 -24.78
CA ILE A 5 21.47 -13.21 -24.50
C ILE A 5 21.14 -11.73 -24.30
N ASP A 6 20.69 -11.09 -25.38
CA ASP A 6 20.12 -9.75 -25.37
C ASP A 6 18.67 -9.84 -24.88
N THR A 7 18.48 -9.68 -23.56
CA THR A 7 17.14 -9.56 -22.96
C THR A 7 16.70 -8.11 -23.12
N SER A 8 16.19 -7.78 -24.31
CA SER A 8 15.45 -6.57 -24.57
C SER A 8 14.14 -6.60 -23.76
N ALA A 9 14.06 -5.75 -22.73
CA ALA A 9 12.82 -5.50 -21.99
C ALA A 9 11.73 -5.08 -22.97
N GLU A 10 10.59 -5.78 -22.94
CA GLU A 10 9.39 -5.41 -23.71
C GLU A 10 9.01 -3.98 -23.34
N GLU A 11 9.11 -3.08 -24.32
CA GLU A 11 8.46 -1.77 -24.27
C GLU A 11 6.96 -2.01 -24.11
N VAL A 12 6.46 -1.74 -22.91
CA VAL A 12 5.02 -1.74 -22.66
C VAL A 12 4.43 -0.59 -23.46
N ASP A 13 3.60 -0.91 -24.44
CA ASP A 13 2.98 0.05 -25.35
C ASP A 13 1.91 0.86 -24.59
N PHE A 14 2.31 2.04 -24.10
CA PHE A 14 1.55 2.91 -23.19
C PHE A 14 0.37 3.64 -23.87
N ASP A 15 0.31 3.65 -25.20
CA ASP A 15 -0.72 4.35 -25.97
C ASP A 15 -2.14 3.78 -25.76
N ARG A 16 -2.25 2.55 -25.24
CA ARG A 16 -3.54 1.88 -24.98
C ARG A 16 -4.16 2.23 -23.61
N PHE A 17 -3.43 2.91 -22.72
CA PHE A 17 -3.89 3.25 -21.37
C PHE A 17 -4.57 4.63 -21.29
N GLU A 18 -4.35 5.50 -22.28
CA GLU A 18 -4.87 6.88 -22.33
C GLU A 18 -6.39 6.97 -22.54
N ASP A 19 -7.02 5.92 -23.07
CA ASP A 19 -8.47 5.93 -23.38
C ASP A 19 -9.36 5.62 -22.16
N LEU A 20 -8.77 5.26 -21.01
CA LEU A 20 -9.51 4.75 -19.84
C LEU A 20 -9.60 5.73 -18.65
N ILE A 21 -8.83 6.82 -18.66
CA ILE A 21 -8.69 7.67 -17.47
C ILE A 21 -8.77 9.13 -17.91
N GLY A 22 -9.97 9.71 -17.78
CA GLY A 22 -10.21 11.10 -18.12
C GLY A 22 -9.34 12.05 -17.31
N GLU A 23 -8.74 13.00 -18.02
CA GLU A 23 -8.29 14.39 -17.71
C GLU A 23 -7.66 14.76 -16.35
N ASP A 24 -7.62 13.90 -15.34
CA ASP A 24 -6.89 14.13 -14.10
C ASP A 24 -5.46 13.63 -14.26
N LEU A 25 -4.52 14.58 -14.30
CA LEU A 25 -3.08 14.41 -14.49
C LEU A 25 -2.49 13.34 -13.54
N VAL A 26 -2.45 12.09 -14.00
CA VAL A 26 -1.63 11.03 -13.43
C VAL A 26 -0.24 11.19 -14.02
N ILE A 27 0.73 11.62 -13.20
CA ILE A 27 2.13 11.50 -13.64
C ILE A 27 2.44 10.01 -13.65
N ALA A 28 2.59 9.45 -14.86
CA ALA A 28 2.73 8.01 -15.08
C ALA A 28 3.96 7.44 -14.36
N ARG A 29 5.05 8.20 -14.35
CA ARG A 29 6.26 7.88 -13.61
C ARG A 29 7.02 9.15 -13.23
N ILE A 30 7.47 9.24 -11.98
CA ILE A 30 8.38 10.30 -11.54
C ILE A 30 9.68 9.64 -11.07
N GLU A 31 10.79 10.16 -11.58
CA GLU A 31 12.14 9.82 -11.14
C GLU A 31 12.79 11.09 -10.60
N ALA A 32 13.09 11.12 -9.30
CA ALA A 32 13.62 12.30 -8.62
C ALA A 32 14.40 11.90 -7.37
N ASP A 33 15.42 12.67 -6.99
CA ASP A 33 16.13 12.44 -5.74
C ASP A 33 15.17 12.64 -4.54
N ASP A 34 14.55 13.81 -4.46
CA ASP A 34 13.55 14.13 -3.45
C ASP A 34 12.18 14.35 -4.09
N MET A 35 11.16 13.69 -3.57
CA MET A 35 9.78 13.89 -3.99
C MET A 35 8.91 14.38 -2.85
N SER A 36 8.23 15.50 -3.07
CA SER A 36 7.16 15.98 -2.20
C SER A 36 5.86 16.11 -2.98
N LEU A 37 4.87 15.29 -2.63
CA LEU A 37 3.53 15.35 -3.19
C LEU A 37 2.58 15.98 -2.16
N SER A 38 1.81 16.97 -2.62
CA SER A 38 0.76 17.59 -1.82
C SER A 38 -0.52 17.62 -2.63
N THR A 39 -1.54 16.90 -2.16
CA THR A 39 -2.86 16.84 -2.83
C THR A 39 -2.77 16.41 -4.30
N CYS A 40 -1.96 15.39 -4.60
CA CYS A 40 -1.77 14.87 -5.96
C CYS A 40 -1.91 13.34 -6.03
N ALA A 41 -2.11 12.81 -7.23
CA ALA A 41 -2.09 11.38 -7.51
C ALA A 41 -0.93 11.03 -8.45
N VAL A 42 -0.18 9.98 -8.13
CA VAL A 42 0.93 9.48 -8.95
C VAL A 42 0.75 8.00 -9.24
N GLY A 43 0.99 7.59 -10.48
CA GLY A 43 0.92 6.18 -10.85
C GLY A 43 2.08 5.40 -10.22
N MET A 44 3.30 5.77 -10.59
CA MET A 44 4.53 5.18 -10.08
C MET A 44 5.56 6.26 -9.71
N ALA A 45 6.23 6.09 -8.59
CA ALA A 45 7.30 6.96 -8.11
C ALA A 45 8.55 6.12 -7.84
N ASP A 46 9.69 6.56 -8.34
CA ASP A 46 11.00 5.94 -8.16
C ASP A 46 11.96 7.03 -7.69
N VAL A 47 12.31 7.05 -6.41
CA VAL A 47 12.95 8.20 -5.76
C VAL A 47 13.98 7.80 -4.73
N ILE A 48 14.75 8.75 -4.21
CA ILE A 48 15.60 8.49 -3.03
C ILE A 48 14.75 8.66 -1.77
N ASP A 49 14.07 9.79 -1.62
CA ASP A 49 13.18 10.08 -0.49
C ASP A 49 11.78 10.53 -0.95
N ALA A 50 10.74 10.02 -0.29
CA ALA A 50 9.35 10.32 -0.61
C ALA A 50 8.58 10.96 0.55
N HIS A 51 7.95 12.11 0.30
CA HIS A 51 7.08 12.80 1.24
C HIS A 51 5.70 13.02 0.62
N LEU A 52 4.68 12.35 1.14
CA LEU A 52 3.31 12.47 0.65
C LEU A 52 2.42 13.10 1.72
N THR A 53 1.69 14.15 1.33
CA THR A 53 0.67 14.78 2.17
C THR A 53 -0.64 14.89 1.40
N GLY A 54 -1.72 14.29 1.92
CA GLY A 54 -3.03 14.34 1.25
C GLY A 54 -3.03 13.74 -0.16
N SER A 55 -2.09 12.85 -0.47
CA SER A 55 -1.79 12.39 -1.83
C SER A 55 -2.03 10.89 -1.99
N ALA A 56 -2.16 10.43 -3.22
CA ALA A 56 -2.31 9.01 -3.53
C ALA A 56 -1.21 8.53 -4.49
N ALA A 57 -0.68 7.33 -4.29
CA ALA A 57 0.28 6.71 -5.19
C ALA A 57 -0.15 5.28 -5.57
N GLY A 58 0.08 4.87 -6.80
CA GLY A 58 -0.07 3.46 -7.19
C GLY A 58 1.06 2.63 -6.60
N ALA A 59 2.30 2.93 -7.00
CA ALA A 59 3.51 2.32 -6.47
C ALA A 59 4.57 3.37 -6.13
N ILE A 60 5.26 3.22 -5.01
CA ILE A 60 6.40 4.06 -4.62
C ILE A 60 7.59 3.16 -4.32
N VAL A 61 8.73 3.44 -4.93
CA VAL A 61 10.01 2.84 -4.60
C VAL A 61 10.94 3.97 -4.14
N ALA A 62 11.47 3.84 -2.93
CA ALA A 62 12.40 4.78 -2.34
C ALA A 62 13.71 4.07 -1.95
N GLU A 63 14.85 4.68 -2.27
CA GLU A 63 16.15 4.16 -1.82
C GLU A 63 16.41 4.38 -0.34
N ASN A 64 15.78 5.39 0.26
CA ASN A 64 15.96 5.74 1.66
C ASN A 64 14.62 5.68 2.39
N ASP A 65 14.03 6.82 2.77
CA ASP A 65 12.86 6.84 3.64
C ASP A 65 11.58 7.26 2.91
N ILE A 66 10.43 6.76 3.39
CA ILE A 66 9.11 7.19 2.93
C ILE A 66 8.32 7.74 4.11
N SER A 67 7.79 8.95 3.96
CA SER A 67 6.85 9.53 4.92
C SER A 67 5.52 9.86 4.25
N MET A 68 4.44 9.44 4.87
CA MET A 68 3.07 9.64 4.38
C MET A 68 2.21 10.23 5.48
N SER A 69 1.49 11.31 5.17
CA SER A 69 0.46 11.88 6.05
C SER A 69 -0.85 12.05 5.30
N MET A 70 -1.94 11.52 5.84
CA MET A 70 -3.27 11.57 5.20
C MET A 70 -3.25 11.08 3.74
N SER A 71 -2.43 10.08 3.45
CA SER A 71 -2.11 9.66 2.08
C SER A 71 -2.38 8.17 1.87
N GLY A 72 -2.51 7.75 0.61
CA GLY A 72 -2.78 6.35 0.23
C GLY A 72 -1.75 5.83 -0.76
N ALA A 73 -1.32 4.58 -0.62
CA ALA A 73 -0.47 3.93 -1.62
C ALA A 73 -0.92 2.51 -1.94
N GLY A 74 -0.78 2.05 -3.19
CA GLY A 74 -1.04 0.65 -3.54
C GLY A 74 0.09 -0.25 -3.03
N ALA A 75 1.32 0.01 -3.48
CA ALA A 75 2.51 -0.68 -3.03
C ALA A 75 3.61 0.33 -2.68
N ILE A 76 4.30 0.13 -1.57
CA ILE A 76 5.45 0.94 -1.17
C ILE A 76 6.63 0.05 -0.86
N ALA A 77 7.79 0.41 -1.37
CA ALA A 77 9.07 -0.24 -1.11
C ALA A 77 10.09 0.83 -0.72
N ALA A 78 10.69 0.71 0.47
CA ALA A 78 11.75 1.58 0.94
C ALA A 78 12.91 0.74 1.45
N GLN A 79 14.15 1.16 1.20
CA GLN A 79 15.32 0.51 1.79
C GLN A 79 15.52 0.93 3.26
N GLY A 80 15.11 2.14 3.62
CA GLY A 80 15.11 2.69 4.97
C GLY A 80 13.79 2.47 5.71
N ASP A 81 13.39 3.51 6.44
CA ASP A 81 12.22 3.53 7.32
C ASP A 81 10.97 4.05 6.58
N ILE A 82 9.81 3.52 6.94
CA ILE A 82 8.50 3.97 6.42
C ILE A 82 7.67 4.50 7.57
N THR A 83 7.25 5.76 7.47
CA THR A 83 6.38 6.41 8.46
C THR A 83 5.05 6.81 7.84
N MET A 84 3.96 6.41 8.48
CA MET A 84 2.59 6.66 8.03
C MET A 84 1.77 7.29 9.16
N ASP A 85 1.25 8.50 8.96
CA ASP A 85 0.24 9.13 9.80
C ASP A 85 -1.08 9.20 9.05
N ARG A 86 -2.15 8.64 9.62
CA ARG A 86 -3.50 8.64 9.01
C ARG A 86 -3.50 8.22 7.55
N SER A 87 -2.68 7.22 7.24
CA SER A 87 -2.38 6.79 5.87
C SER A 87 -2.63 5.31 5.69
N GLY A 88 -2.85 4.87 4.44
CA GLY A 88 -3.12 3.48 4.10
C GLY A 88 -2.22 2.97 2.98
N ALA A 89 -1.79 1.71 3.06
CA ALA A 89 -1.04 1.05 2.01
C ALA A 89 -1.61 -0.34 1.68
N GLY A 90 -1.49 -0.83 0.45
CA GLY A 90 -1.76 -2.23 0.15
C GLY A 90 -0.61 -3.11 0.66
N ALA A 91 0.54 -3.02 0.01
CA ALA A 91 1.75 -3.75 0.38
C ALA A 91 2.86 -2.79 0.81
N ILE A 92 3.54 -3.12 1.92
CA ILE A 92 4.69 -2.38 2.44
C ILE A 92 5.90 -3.31 2.48
N LEU A 93 7.00 -2.86 1.88
CA LEU A 93 8.31 -3.48 1.98
C LEU A 93 9.29 -2.44 2.53
N ALA A 94 9.81 -2.64 3.73
CA ALA A 94 10.81 -1.76 4.34
C ALA A 94 12.08 -2.56 4.65
N GLY A 95 13.25 -2.05 4.26
CA GLY A 95 14.52 -2.58 4.75
C GLY A 95 14.77 -2.23 6.21
N GLY A 96 14.29 -1.07 6.65
CA GLY A 96 14.29 -0.58 8.02
C GLY A 96 12.99 -0.86 8.77
N ASN A 97 12.57 0.11 9.57
CA ASN A 97 11.42 0.06 10.46
C ASN A 97 10.16 0.62 9.78
N VAL A 98 8.99 0.18 10.23
CA VAL A 98 7.70 0.70 9.76
C VAL A 98 6.93 1.24 10.95
N SER A 99 6.54 2.51 10.90
CA SER A 99 5.71 3.14 11.92
C SER A 99 4.40 3.62 11.31
N ILE A 100 3.28 3.12 11.83
CA ILE A 100 1.93 3.47 11.38
C ILE A 100 1.16 4.03 12.56
N VAL A 101 0.67 5.26 12.42
CA VAL A 101 -0.21 5.94 13.38
C VAL A 101 -1.55 6.21 12.71
N GLN A 102 -2.65 5.71 13.27
CA GLN A 102 -4.01 5.88 12.74
C GLN A 102 -4.18 5.42 11.29
N GLY A 103 -3.55 4.31 10.91
CA GLY A 103 -3.49 3.86 9.52
C GLY A 103 -3.64 2.35 9.36
N GLY A 104 -3.32 1.84 8.18
CA GLY A 104 -3.34 0.40 7.97
C GLY A 104 -2.67 -0.08 6.70
N ALA A 105 -2.32 -1.37 6.69
CA ALA A 105 -1.79 -2.02 5.52
C ALA A 105 -2.28 -3.45 5.36
N GLU A 106 -2.44 -3.93 4.13
CA GLU A 106 -2.82 -5.33 3.93
C GLU A 106 -1.65 -6.25 4.28
N THR A 107 -0.45 -5.92 3.82
CA THR A 107 0.76 -6.73 4.05
C THR A 107 1.95 -5.83 4.36
N ILE A 108 2.71 -6.17 5.41
CA ILE A 108 3.93 -5.48 5.82
C ILE A 108 5.07 -6.48 5.92
N LEU A 109 6.15 -6.23 5.19
CA LEU A 109 7.44 -6.91 5.33
C LEU A 109 8.47 -5.86 5.74
N SER A 110 9.07 -6.04 6.91
CA SER A 110 10.09 -5.14 7.45
C SER A 110 11.34 -5.92 7.86
N GLY A 111 12.50 -5.44 7.45
CA GLY A 111 13.80 -5.92 7.93
C GLY A 111 14.10 -5.50 9.37
N GLY A 112 13.41 -4.49 9.88
CA GLY A 112 13.52 -3.93 11.23
C GLY A 112 12.31 -4.25 12.11
N SER A 113 11.84 -3.23 12.83
CA SER A 113 10.64 -3.29 13.68
C SER A 113 9.42 -2.68 13.00
N VAL A 114 8.23 -3.16 13.36
CA VAL A 114 6.95 -2.61 12.91
C VAL A 114 6.17 -2.15 14.13
N SER A 115 5.81 -0.87 14.18
CA SER A 115 4.94 -0.30 15.20
C SER A 115 3.64 0.20 14.59
N VAL A 116 2.49 -0.27 15.08
CA VAL A 116 1.17 0.17 14.63
C VAL A 116 0.40 0.70 15.82
N GLU A 117 -0.02 1.96 15.77
CA GLU A 117 -0.86 2.61 16.78
C GLU A 117 -2.20 3.02 16.15
N SER A 118 -3.33 2.63 16.76
CA SER A 118 -4.67 2.99 16.26
C SER A 118 -4.95 2.53 14.82
N GLY A 119 -4.54 1.30 14.46
CA GLY A 119 -4.49 0.87 13.06
C GLY A 119 -4.86 -0.58 12.78
N GLY A 120 -4.74 -0.98 11.51
CA GLY A 120 -5.12 -2.31 11.04
C GLY A 120 -4.10 -2.92 10.08
N VAL A 121 -3.61 -4.13 10.37
CA VAL A 121 -2.70 -4.83 9.47
C VAL A 121 -3.17 -6.25 9.16
N GLY A 122 -3.28 -6.60 7.88
CA GLY A 122 -3.64 -7.97 7.48
C GLY A 122 -2.55 -8.97 7.89
N VAL A 123 -1.36 -8.82 7.33
CA VAL A 123 -0.19 -9.67 7.57
C VAL A 123 1.02 -8.80 7.88
N VAL A 124 1.74 -9.09 8.95
CA VAL A 124 3.01 -8.43 9.29
C VAL A 124 4.11 -9.46 9.50
N ILE A 125 5.23 -9.24 8.83
CA ILE A 125 6.47 -10.00 8.99
C ILE A 125 7.59 -9.00 9.32
N ALA A 126 8.13 -9.08 10.53
CA ALA A 126 9.19 -8.18 10.97
C ALA A 126 10.07 -8.84 12.04
N ARG A 127 11.20 -8.21 12.41
CA ARG A 127 11.99 -8.71 13.55
C ARG A 127 11.26 -8.47 14.87
N GLU A 128 10.63 -7.32 14.99
CA GLU A 128 9.85 -6.92 16.15
C GLU A 128 8.52 -6.32 15.67
N VAL A 129 7.41 -6.71 16.30
CA VAL A 129 6.08 -6.22 15.95
C VAL A 129 5.43 -5.69 17.22
N ALA A 130 5.17 -4.38 17.26
CA ALA A 130 4.47 -3.70 18.33
C ALA A 130 3.13 -3.17 17.82
N ILE A 131 2.02 -3.62 18.38
CA ILE A 131 0.69 -3.13 17.98
C ILE A 131 -0.03 -2.59 19.20
N LYS A 132 -0.64 -1.42 19.07
CA LYS A 132 -1.33 -0.71 20.13
C LYS A 132 -2.66 -0.16 19.58
N ASP A 133 -3.75 -0.41 20.28
CA ASP A 133 -5.09 0.09 19.94
C ASP A 133 -5.51 -0.25 18.49
N GLY A 134 -5.28 -1.48 18.02
CA GLY A 134 -5.49 -1.84 16.62
C GLY A 134 -5.83 -3.31 16.40
N TRP A 135 -5.85 -3.73 15.14
CA TRP A 135 -6.05 -5.14 14.76
C TRP A 135 -4.91 -5.66 13.88
N VAL A 136 -4.60 -6.94 14.04
CA VAL A 136 -3.69 -7.66 13.15
C VAL A 136 -4.26 -9.03 12.79
N GLY A 137 -4.26 -9.38 11.51
CA GLY A 137 -4.71 -10.69 11.06
C GLY A 137 -3.68 -11.78 11.37
N LEU A 138 -2.43 -11.55 10.98
CA LEU A 138 -1.32 -12.46 11.21
C LEU A 138 -0.03 -11.69 11.48
N ALA A 139 0.59 -11.91 12.64
CA ALA A 139 1.88 -11.34 12.98
C ALA A 139 2.95 -12.44 13.12
N CYS A 140 4.06 -12.30 12.39
CA CYS A 140 5.20 -13.19 12.46
C CYS A 140 6.46 -12.37 12.71
N GLY A 141 7.08 -12.54 13.88
CA GLY A 141 8.33 -11.88 14.20
C GLY A 141 9.10 -12.51 15.35
N GLY A 142 10.36 -12.13 15.49
CA GLY A 142 11.23 -12.62 16.56
C GLY A 142 10.78 -12.15 17.95
N ASN A 143 10.16 -10.97 18.02
CA ASN A 143 9.47 -10.44 19.19
C ASN A 143 8.13 -9.83 18.74
N VAL A 144 7.04 -10.15 19.42
CA VAL A 144 5.71 -9.61 19.12
C VAL A 144 5.13 -9.07 20.43
N GLU A 145 5.14 -7.75 20.57
CA GLU A 145 4.55 -7.02 21.68
C GLU A 145 3.16 -6.52 21.29
N ILE A 146 2.16 -6.97 22.05
CA ILE A 146 0.76 -6.59 21.85
C ILE A 146 0.36 -5.73 23.05
N GLY A 147 0.09 -4.46 22.80
CA GLY A 147 -0.33 -3.48 23.81
C GLY A 147 -1.71 -3.80 24.41
N ASN A 148 -2.07 -3.05 25.46
CA ASN A 148 -3.41 -3.13 26.03
C ASN A 148 -4.44 -2.56 25.01
N ASP A 149 -5.64 -3.14 24.93
CA ASP A 149 -6.70 -2.82 23.93
C ASP A 149 -6.36 -3.16 22.45
N VAL A 150 -5.47 -4.13 22.22
CA VAL A 150 -5.40 -4.82 20.91
C VAL A 150 -6.45 -5.92 20.90
N GLU A 151 -7.48 -5.75 20.06
CA GLU A 151 -8.47 -6.79 19.81
C GLU A 151 -7.84 -7.85 18.88
N VAL A 152 -7.21 -8.86 19.48
CA VAL A 152 -6.80 -10.06 18.75
C VAL A 152 -8.08 -10.75 18.31
N MET A 153 -8.43 -10.59 17.02
CA MET A 153 -9.64 -11.05 16.35
C MET A 153 -9.85 -12.58 16.32
N PHE A 154 -9.34 -13.32 17.29
CA PHE A 154 -9.76 -14.70 17.55
C PHE A 154 -10.39 -14.85 18.94
N GLY A 155 -11.53 -14.18 19.11
CA GLY A 155 -12.77 -14.87 19.47
C GLY A 155 -13.54 -15.24 18.19
N PRO A 156 -14.04 -16.49 18.01
CA PRO A 156 -14.62 -16.95 16.74
C PRO A 156 -15.95 -16.27 16.31
N ARG A 157 -16.52 -15.36 17.10
CA ARG A 157 -17.82 -14.73 16.82
C ARG A 157 -17.68 -13.31 16.27
N GLU A 158 -16.73 -12.53 16.78
CA GLU A 158 -16.48 -11.16 16.33
C GLU A 158 -15.82 -11.11 14.94
N ALA A 159 -15.03 -12.14 14.59
CA ALA A 159 -14.36 -12.28 13.28
C ALA A 159 -15.32 -12.21 12.07
N VAL A 160 -16.55 -12.69 12.25
CA VAL A 160 -17.57 -12.71 11.19
C VAL A 160 -18.07 -11.31 10.87
N PHE A 161 -18.18 -10.42 11.87
CA PHE A 161 -18.71 -9.07 11.67
C PHE A 161 -17.71 -8.15 10.99
N ILE A 162 -16.43 -8.25 11.34
CA ILE A 162 -15.36 -7.47 10.71
C ILE A 162 -15.08 -8.01 9.30
N GLY A 163 -15.04 -9.33 9.11
CA GLY A 163 -14.98 -9.94 7.78
C GLY A 163 -16.17 -9.53 6.90
N ALA A 164 -17.37 -9.41 7.47
CA ALA A 164 -18.55 -8.93 6.75
C ALA A 164 -18.46 -7.43 6.42
N ALA A 165 -17.91 -6.60 7.30
CA ALA A 165 -17.75 -5.17 7.05
C ALA A 165 -16.69 -4.90 5.96
N PHE A 166 -15.51 -5.52 6.07
CA PHE A 166 -14.46 -5.42 5.05
C PHE A 166 -14.89 -6.07 3.73
N GLY A 167 -15.54 -7.23 3.77
CA GLY A 167 -16.10 -7.90 2.60
C GLY A 167 -17.19 -7.08 1.93
N ALA A 168 -18.04 -6.38 2.69
CA ALA A 168 -19.06 -5.49 2.13
C ALA A 168 -18.44 -4.28 1.44
N VAL A 169 -17.44 -3.63 2.06
CA VAL A 169 -16.71 -2.51 1.44
C VAL A 169 -15.99 -2.97 0.17
N PHE A 170 -15.28 -4.10 0.23
CA PHE A 170 -14.60 -4.68 -0.93
C PHE A 170 -15.59 -5.06 -2.04
N ALA A 171 -16.72 -5.71 -1.72
CA ALA A 171 -17.76 -6.05 -2.68
C ALA A 171 -18.45 -4.81 -3.28
N LEU A 172 -18.54 -3.71 -2.54
CA LEU A 172 -19.11 -2.46 -3.04
C LEU A 172 -18.16 -1.81 -4.05
N ILE A 173 -16.87 -1.70 -3.71
CA ILE A 173 -15.84 -1.14 -4.58
C ILE A 173 -15.66 -2.02 -5.83
N PHE A 174 -15.44 -3.31 -5.63
CA PHE A 174 -15.22 -4.26 -6.72
C PHE A 174 -16.49 -4.47 -7.54
N GLY A 175 -17.67 -4.47 -6.91
CA GLY A 175 -18.97 -4.53 -7.58
C GLY A 175 -19.23 -3.30 -8.45
N LEU A 176 -18.84 -2.10 -8.01
CA LEU A 176 -18.90 -0.88 -8.82
C LEU A 176 -17.97 -0.97 -10.04
N ILE A 177 -16.74 -1.46 -9.85
CA ILE A 177 -15.75 -1.63 -10.92
C ILE A 177 -16.19 -2.69 -11.94
N VAL A 178 -16.72 -3.83 -11.48
CA VAL A 178 -17.16 -4.93 -12.34
C VAL A 178 -18.48 -4.63 -13.05
N THR A 179 -19.41 -3.95 -12.38
CA THR A 179 -20.71 -3.60 -12.97
C THR A 179 -20.60 -2.41 -13.92
N GLY A 180 -19.68 -1.47 -13.67
CA GLY A 180 -19.38 -0.36 -14.56
C GLY A 180 -18.83 -0.77 -15.94
N ARG A 181 -18.29 -1.99 -16.08
CA ARG A 181 -17.78 -2.53 -17.36
C ARG A 181 -18.86 -3.21 -18.23
N ARG A 182 -20.14 -3.23 -17.82
CA ARG A 182 -21.22 -3.97 -18.50
C ARG A 182 -22.25 -3.09 -19.23
N GLY A 183 -21.99 -1.79 -19.39
CA GLY A 183 -22.96 -0.83 -19.93
C GLY A 183 -22.65 -0.24 -21.31
N TYR A 184 -21.98 -0.96 -22.22
CA TYR A 184 -21.73 -0.49 -23.60
C TYR A 184 -21.87 -1.60 -24.65
N ASP A 185 -22.85 -2.49 -24.49
CA ASP A 185 -23.28 -3.36 -25.59
C ASP A 185 -24.80 -3.42 -25.55
N ASP A 186 -25.46 -2.43 -26.15
CA ASP A 186 -26.84 -2.53 -26.64
C ASP A 186 -27.03 -1.45 -27.74
N GLU A 187 -26.31 -1.63 -28.86
CA GLU A 187 -26.74 -1.13 -30.15
C GLU A 187 -27.20 -2.33 -31.00
N GLU A 188 -28.51 -2.49 -31.15
CA GLU A 188 -29.18 -2.93 -32.39
C GLU A 188 -30.66 -2.49 -32.38
#